data_AF-A0A5C7TNI4-F1
#
_entry.id   AF-A0A5C7TNI4-F1
#
_cell.length_a   1.000
_cell.length_b   1.000
_cell.length_c   1.000
_cell.angle_alpha   90.00
_cell.angle_beta   90.00
_cell.angle_gamma   90.00
#
_symmetry.space_group_name_H-M   'P 1'
#
loop_
_entity.id
_entity.type
_entity.pdbx_description
1 polymer ?
#
loop_
_entity_poly.entity_id
_entity_poly.type
_entity_poly.pdbx_seq_one_letter_code
_entity_poly.pdbx_strand_id
1 'polypeptide(L)'
;MRVLPLFLSFVAFAGSALAQPVFKADFEGNSSWNILNGCQLQHELARSGQQALFCSRGSASLVTPALVAEPGMLEFWVKPENAYTSYRINILSSASLKADAPWQQIGLIEMSASSADYLAHRISIDDPGRKFIRLDIESSNGGIALDDVSIERIGLDVALQKNEQRIVSGILDRLKQNKNPELQAEQFKSLGQNYAAQLETQRQYLEYANAIYASITLVLASSERNKMSNPMAYASFRNIISDTKRVSSPLQQARLTSMVKPFGDLATATLSVVTGGAYAAFAEPFKSFLAAAFDKSNYENADLSRKDRKFAEQNGLKIYENAERFLNELEKELQQVNALDNELGAMQKLVESYRKDLDKQLRGYIQHAGLARTQENFGRVMSKEDSIRAAIGSEIAGNVANHAQQLHDREQNTELVQYLLKTSEQLESVQEYKERFNQVTAAALTFYDRFDRSIAPEQNPFSDSADKAAWENHAKKARAYIKESKEAFSKAYL
;
A
#
# COMPACT_ATOMS: atom_id res chain seq x y z
N MET A 1 35.73 -16.70 -24.17
CA MET A 1 34.33 -16.44 -23.78
C MET A 1 34.09 -14.95 -23.84
N ARG A 2 33.33 -14.47 -24.83
CA ARG A 2 32.96 -13.07 -24.99
C ARG A 2 31.68 -12.81 -24.20
N VAL A 3 31.73 -11.89 -23.25
CA VAL A 3 30.55 -11.40 -22.50
C VAL A 3 29.94 -10.27 -23.33
N LEU A 4 28.68 -10.44 -23.74
CA LEU A 4 27.88 -9.41 -24.39
C LEU A 4 27.40 -8.40 -23.31
N PRO A 5 27.46 -7.07 -23.54
CA PRO A 5 26.80 -6.12 -22.66
C PRO A 5 25.30 -6.09 -22.98
N LEU A 6 24.47 -6.27 -21.94
CA LEU A 6 23.03 -6.11 -22.01
C LEU A 6 22.73 -4.60 -22.15
N PHE A 7 22.44 -4.14 -23.36
CA PHE A 7 21.90 -2.79 -23.58
C PHE A 7 20.45 -2.75 -23.10
N LEU A 8 20.21 -2.20 -21.91
CA LEU A 8 18.91 -1.72 -21.48
C LEU A 8 18.51 -0.55 -22.38
N SER A 9 17.62 -0.81 -23.34
CA SER A 9 16.97 0.24 -24.12
C SER A 9 16.04 1.02 -23.19
N PHE A 10 16.41 2.28 -22.90
CA PHE A 10 15.52 3.27 -22.33
C PHE A 10 14.41 3.56 -23.34
N VAL A 11 13.21 3.02 -23.09
CA VAL A 11 12.02 3.52 -23.76
C VAL A 11 11.62 4.81 -23.03
N ALA A 12 11.86 5.95 -23.68
CA ALA A 12 11.35 7.23 -23.25
C ALA A 12 9.82 7.22 -23.45
N PHE A 13 9.09 6.86 -22.39
CA PHE A 13 7.65 7.05 -22.34
C PHE A 13 7.37 8.48 -21.90
N ALA A 14 6.70 9.24 -22.77
CA ALA A 14 6.19 10.56 -22.47
C ALA A 14 5.38 10.53 -21.15
N GLY A 15 5.71 11.44 -20.24
CA GLY A 15 5.07 11.53 -18.93
C GLY A 15 3.58 11.81 -19.06
N SER A 16 2.75 10.99 -18.41
CA SER A 16 1.39 11.38 -18.05
C SER A 16 1.50 12.53 -17.06
N ALA A 17 0.99 13.70 -17.44
CA ALA A 17 0.74 14.77 -16.49
C ALA A 17 -0.29 14.25 -15.49
N LEU A 18 0.09 14.14 -14.21
CA LEU A 18 -0.80 13.77 -13.11
C LEU A 18 -2.10 14.58 -13.23
N ALA A 19 -3.24 13.91 -13.34
CA ALA A 19 -4.54 14.56 -13.42
C ALA A 19 -4.73 15.46 -12.19
N GLN A 20 -5.10 16.74 -12.40
CA GLN A 20 -5.36 17.65 -11.27
C GLN A 20 -6.56 17.13 -10.46
N PRO A 21 -6.48 17.17 -9.11
CA PRO A 21 -7.58 16.70 -8.27
C PRO A 21 -8.82 17.58 -8.46
N VAL A 22 -10.00 16.95 -8.48
CA VAL A 22 -11.32 17.58 -8.57
C VAL A 22 -11.61 18.40 -7.30
N PHE A 23 -11.06 17.95 -6.17
CA PHE A 23 -11.15 18.63 -4.88
C PHE A 23 -9.89 18.31 -4.05
N LYS A 24 -9.41 19.29 -3.28
CA LYS A 24 -8.32 19.10 -2.31
C LYS A 24 -8.56 19.96 -1.07
N ALA A 25 -8.33 19.36 0.10
CA ALA A 25 -8.34 20.00 1.40
C ALA A 25 -7.19 19.44 2.25
N ASP A 26 -6.17 20.26 2.45
CA ASP A 26 -5.01 20.03 3.33
C ASP A 26 -5.17 20.77 4.68
N PHE A 27 -6.32 21.39 4.91
CA PHE A 27 -6.68 22.11 6.14
C PHE A 27 -5.75 23.28 6.53
N GLU A 28 -4.88 23.72 5.62
CA GLU A 28 -4.02 24.89 5.82
C GLU A 28 -4.83 26.19 5.71
N GLY A 29 -5.21 26.78 6.84
CA GLY A 29 -5.95 28.05 6.91
C GLY A 29 -7.42 27.90 7.32
N ASN A 30 -8.37 28.36 6.49
CA ASN A 30 -9.80 28.14 6.75
C ASN A 30 -10.20 26.73 6.31
N SER A 31 -11.10 26.07 7.04
CA SER A 31 -11.52 24.72 6.69
C SER A 31 -12.15 24.70 5.28
N SER A 32 -11.49 24.03 4.33
CA SER A 32 -12.01 23.74 2.99
C SER A 32 -13.22 22.80 3.00
N TRP A 33 -13.75 22.48 4.19
CA TRP A 33 -14.93 21.69 4.48
C TRP A 33 -15.87 22.48 5.39
N ASN A 34 -17.18 22.27 5.21
CA ASN A 34 -18.18 22.76 6.15
C ASN A 34 -18.29 21.75 7.30
N ILE A 35 -17.76 22.12 8.47
CA ILE A 35 -17.85 21.31 9.68
C ILE A 35 -19.25 21.49 10.27
N LEU A 36 -20.05 20.42 10.31
CA LEU A 36 -21.40 20.46 10.86
C LEU A 36 -21.35 20.31 12.38
N ASN A 37 -20.51 19.40 12.90
CA ASN A 37 -20.26 19.24 14.32
C ASN A 37 -18.98 18.44 14.61
N GLY A 38 -18.52 18.48 15.86
CA GLY A 38 -17.60 17.49 16.45
C GLY A 38 -16.12 17.63 16.11
N CYS A 39 -15.76 18.46 15.12
CA CYS A 39 -14.37 18.63 14.68
C CYS A 39 -13.85 20.07 14.80
N GLN A 40 -12.54 20.20 14.98
CA GLN A 40 -11.83 21.47 15.10
C GLN A 40 -10.42 21.37 14.50
N LEU A 41 -9.90 22.47 13.95
CA LEU A 41 -8.53 22.51 13.44
C LEU A 41 -7.52 22.44 14.59
N GLN A 42 -6.49 21.58 14.44
CA GLN A 42 -5.40 21.42 15.40
C GLN A 42 -4.04 21.40 14.71
N HIS A 43 -3.03 22.01 15.34
CA HIS A 43 -1.73 22.23 14.72
C HIS A 43 -0.75 21.06 14.92
N GLU A 44 -0.83 20.37 16.06
CA GLU A 44 0.14 19.31 16.41
C GLU A 44 -0.22 17.94 15.80
N LEU A 45 -1.33 17.87 15.09
CA LEU A 45 -1.84 16.65 14.47
C LEU A 45 -1.83 16.75 12.95
N ALA A 46 -0.98 17.58 12.35
CA ALA A 46 -0.85 17.62 10.90
C ALA A 46 -0.12 16.35 10.38
N ARG A 47 -0.65 15.73 9.33
CA ARG A 47 0.07 14.75 8.52
C ARG A 47 1.01 15.48 7.57
N SER A 48 0.50 16.50 6.89
CA SER A 48 1.24 17.41 6.02
C SER A 48 0.88 18.86 6.39
N GLY A 49 1.77 19.82 6.11
CA GLY A 49 1.52 21.22 6.49
C GLY A 49 1.63 21.47 7.99
N GLN A 50 0.77 22.33 8.51
CA GLN A 50 0.72 22.80 9.90
C GLN A 50 -0.57 22.44 10.63
N GLN A 51 -1.65 22.07 9.94
CA GLN A 51 -2.96 21.85 10.57
C GLN A 51 -3.62 20.56 10.08
N ALA A 52 -4.42 19.94 10.94
CA ALA A 52 -5.36 18.87 10.58
C ALA A 52 -6.70 19.08 11.27
N LEU A 53 -7.72 18.38 10.78
CA LEU A 53 -9.05 18.41 11.36
C LEU A 53 -9.19 17.31 12.43
N PHE A 54 -9.22 17.69 13.71
CA PHE A 54 -9.42 16.76 14.82
C PHE A 54 -10.89 16.64 15.19
N CYS A 55 -11.45 15.44 15.10
CA CYS A 55 -12.79 15.09 15.52
C CYS A 55 -12.74 14.38 16.88
N SER A 56 -13.45 14.94 17.86
CA SER A 56 -13.48 14.44 19.23
C SER A 56 -14.17 13.07 19.31
N ARG A 57 -13.94 12.35 20.41
CA ARG A 57 -14.67 11.10 20.69
C ARG A 57 -16.18 11.30 20.54
N GLY A 58 -16.84 10.37 19.83
CA GLY A 58 -18.28 10.40 19.58
C GLY A 58 -18.60 10.66 18.11
N SER A 59 -19.68 11.39 17.85
CA SER A 59 -20.16 11.67 16.50
C SER A 59 -19.67 13.03 15.98
N ALA A 60 -19.20 13.02 14.74
CA ALA A 60 -18.76 14.19 14.00
C ALA A 60 -19.29 14.12 12.56
N SER A 61 -19.46 15.26 11.91
CA SER A 61 -19.95 15.32 10.53
C SER A 61 -19.38 16.53 9.81
N LEU A 62 -18.92 16.30 8.59
CA LEU A 62 -18.39 17.33 7.69
C LEU A 62 -18.94 17.12 6.29
N VAL A 63 -19.17 18.21 5.57
CA VAL A 63 -19.71 18.20 4.21
C VAL A 63 -18.89 19.08 3.27
N THR A 64 -18.75 18.66 2.02
CA THR A 64 -18.04 19.46 1.00
C THR A 64 -18.71 20.83 0.83
N PRO A 65 -17.93 21.91 0.63
CA PRO A 65 -18.48 23.25 0.49
C PRO A 65 -19.19 23.45 -0.87
N ALA A 66 -18.83 22.63 -1.86
CA ALA A 66 -19.36 22.69 -3.20
C ALA A 66 -19.68 21.28 -3.73
N LEU A 67 -20.42 21.26 -4.84
CA LEU A 67 -20.74 20.04 -5.57
C LEU A 67 -19.47 19.47 -6.23
N VAL A 68 -19.18 18.21 -5.95
CA VAL A 68 -18.21 17.42 -6.69
C VAL A 68 -18.86 17.06 -8.03
N ALA A 69 -18.32 17.59 -9.12
CA ALA A 69 -18.96 17.56 -10.43
C ALA A 69 -18.63 16.33 -11.28
N GLU A 70 -17.67 15.52 -10.83
CA GLU A 70 -17.10 14.42 -11.61
C GLU A 70 -16.91 13.18 -10.73
N PRO A 71 -17.02 11.98 -11.31
CA PRO A 71 -16.67 10.75 -10.61
C PRO A 71 -15.17 10.77 -10.29
N GLY A 72 -14.81 10.22 -9.14
CA GLY A 72 -13.44 10.34 -8.64
C GLY A 72 -13.11 9.38 -7.51
N MET A 73 -11.84 9.30 -7.15
CA MET A 73 -11.37 8.55 -5.99
C MET A 73 -11.24 9.51 -4.81
N LEU A 74 -12.08 9.35 -3.79
CA LEU A 74 -11.91 10.04 -2.52
C LEU A 74 -10.76 9.37 -1.76
N GLU A 75 -9.71 10.14 -1.49
CA GLU A 75 -8.60 9.75 -0.64
C GLU A 75 -8.53 10.70 0.56
N PHE A 76 -8.26 10.16 1.74
CA PHE A 76 -7.97 10.96 2.92
C PHE A 76 -7.23 10.15 3.96
N TRP A 77 -6.60 10.85 4.89
CA TRP A 77 -5.76 10.26 5.91
C TRP A 77 -6.39 10.41 7.28
N VAL A 78 -6.36 9.32 8.06
CA VAL A 78 -6.93 9.28 9.39
C VAL A 78 -5.86 8.82 10.38
N LYS A 79 -5.64 9.59 11.44
CA LYS A 79 -4.82 9.21 12.58
C LYS A 79 -5.70 9.02 13.81
N PRO A 80 -5.78 7.82 14.38
CA PRO A 80 -6.43 7.60 15.66
C PRO A 80 -5.65 8.28 16.79
N GLU A 81 -6.35 8.83 17.79
CA GLU A 81 -5.71 9.47 18.96
C GLU A 81 -4.79 8.51 19.72
N ASN A 82 -5.17 7.22 19.79
CA ASN A 82 -4.40 6.18 20.44
C ASN A 82 -4.69 4.80 19.81
N ALA A 83 -3.89 3.78 20.17
CA ALA A 83 -4.01 2.43 19.60
C ALA A 83 -5.29 1.68 19.99
N TYR A 84 -6.08 2.20 20.94
CA TYR A 84 -7.37 1.64 21.36
C TYR A 84 -8.56 2.33 20.70
N THR A 85 -8.33 3.43 19.98
CA THR A 85 -9.36 4.15 19.25
C THR A 85 -9.85 3.31 18.08
N SER A 86 -11.16 3.10 18.02
CA SER A 86 -11.82 2.57 16.82
C SER A 86 -12.68 3.66 16.22
N TYR A 87 -12.87 3.59 14.89
CA TYR A 87 -13.71 4.55 14.21
C TYR A 87 -14.46 3.93 13.04
N ARG A 88 -15.59 4.56 12.73
CA ARG A 88 -16.46 4.28 11.60
C ARG A 88 -16.70 5.58 10.86
N ILE A 89 -16.43 5.61 9.57
CA ILE A 89 -16.69 6.78 8.72
C ILE A 89 -17.66 6.32 7.64
N ASN A 90 -18.86 6.89 7.66
CA ASN A 90 -19.89 6.67 6.66
C ASN A 90 -19.84 7.80 5.62
N ILE A 91 -19.63 7.44 4.36
CA ILE A 91 -19.46 8.39 3.27
C ILE A 91 -20.77 8.42 2.50
N LEU A 92 -21.38 9.60 2.49
CA LEU A 92 -22.70 9.83 1.95
C LEU A 92 -22.64 10.84 0.81
N SER A 93 -23.52 10.67 -0.17
CA SER A 93 -23.69 11.63 -1.25
C SER A 93 -25.13 12.11 -1.36
N SER A 94 -25.31 13.37 -1.73
CA SER A 94 -26.63 13.92 -2.07
C SER A 94 -26.54 15.01 -3.13
N ALA A 95 -27.59 15.16 -3.93
CA ALA A 95 -27.69 16.27 -4.90
C ALA A 95 -28.08 17.60 -4.23
N SER A 96 -28.37 17.61 -2.92
CA SER A 96 -28.84 18.79 -2.19
C SER A 96 -28.31 18.83 -0.74
N LEU A 97 -28.13 20.02 -0.18
CA LEU A 97 -27.79 20.27 1.23
C LEU A 97 -29.03 20.56 2.11
N LYS A 98 -30.24 20.39 1.59
CA LYS A 98 -31.45 20.61 2.39
C LYS A 98 -31.51 19.63 3.56
N ALA A 99 -32.17 20.02 4.65
CA ALA A 99 -32.28 19.20 5.86
C ALA A 99 -32.97 17.84 5.60
N ASP A 100 -33.88 17.79 4.62
CA ASP A 100 -34.62 16.62 4.18
C ASP A 100 -34.00 15.91 2.96
N ALA A 101 -32.77 16.30 2.57
CA ALA A 101 -32.12 15.73 1.40
C ALA A 101 -31.90 14.21 1.57
N PRO A 102 -32.21 13.39 0.56
CA PRO A 102 -31.93 11.97 0.60
C PRO A 102 -30.40 11.78 0.49
N TRP A 103 -29.79 11.33 1.58
CA TRP A 103 -28.37 10.96 1.61
C TRP A 103 -28.24 9.48 1.27
N GLN A 104 -27.43 9.17 0.26
CA GLN A 104 -27.13 7.81 -0.16
C GLN A 104 -25.73 7.44 0.30
N GLN A 105 -25.59 6.31 1.00
CA GLN A 105 -24.28 5.76 1.34
C GLN A 105 -23.57 5.30 0.08
N ILE A 106 -22.34 5.79 -0.10
CA ILE A 106 -21.46 5.44 -1.23
C ILE A 106 -20.17 4.76 -0.74
N GLY A 107 -19.89 4.77 0.56
CA GLY A 107 -18.78 4.02 1.12
C GLY A 107 -18.85 3.97 2.64
N LEU A 108 -18.19 2.97 3.21
CA LEU A 108 -18.07 2.81 4.65
C LEU A 108 -16.65 2.36 4.98
N ILE A 109 -16.01 3.07 5.91
CA ILE A 109 -14.72 2.67 6.48
C ILE A 109 -14.97 2.30 7.92
N GLU A 110 -14.54 1.10 8.29
CA GLU A 110 -14.54 0.63 9.67
C GLU A 110 -13.13 0.20 10.04
N MET A 111 -12.61 0.79 11.11
CA MET A 111 -11.30 0.47 11.64
C MET A 111 -11.43 0.11 13.10
N SER A 112 -11.00 -1.09 13.44
CA SER A 112 -10.84 -1.51 14.83
C SER A 112 -9.53 -0.97 15.41
N ALA A 113 -9.49 -0.91 16.74
CA ALA A 113 -8.30 -0.56 17.51
C ALA A 113 -7.09 -1.37 17.02
N SER A 114 -6.09 -0.67 16.47
CA SER A 114 -4.93 -1.32 15.82
C SER A 114 -3.66 -0.48 15.86
N SER A 115 -3.73 0.83 15.64
CA SER A 115 -2.57 1.73 15.54
C SER A 115 -2.96 3.17 15.91
N ALA A 116 -1.99 3.99 16.31
CA ALA A 116 -2.13 5.43 16.53
C ALA A 116 -1.46 6.26 15.40
N ASP A 117 -1.07 5.59 14.31
CA ASP A 117 -0.41 6.22 13.16
C ASP A 117 -1.44 6.66 12.11
N TYR A 118 -0.99 7.49 11.17
CA TYR A 118 -1.79 7.79 9.99
C TYR A 118 -2.01 6.56 9.13
N LEU A 119 -3.26 6.43 8.66
CA LEU A 119 -3.72 5.42 7.72
C LEU A 119 -4.40 6.12 6.55
N ALA A 120 -4.01 5.78 5.32
CA ALA A 120 -4.71 6.21 4.13
C ALA A 120 -6.03 5.45 3.99
N HIS A 121 -7.07 6.13 3.53
CA HIS A 121 -8.35 5.53 3.15
C HIS A 121 -8.73 5.97 1.75
N ARG A 122 -9.33 5.06 0.99
CA ARG A 122 -9.71 5.30 -0.41
C ARG A 122 -11.08 4.72 -0.72
N ILE A 123 -11.92 5.52 -1.36
CA ILE A 123 -13.28 5.16 -1.75
C ILE A 123 -13.56 5.68 -3.15
N SER A 124 -14.07 4.81 -4.00
CA SER A 124 -14.54 5.20 -5.33
C SER A 124 -15.86 5.99 -5.21
N ILE A 125 -15.90 7.17 -5.78
CA ILE A 125 -17.11 7.96 -6.01
C ILE A 125 -17.52 7.72 -7.46
N ASP A 126 -18.32 6.68 -7.68
CA ASP A 126 -18.72 6.23 -9.02
C ASP A 126 -19.88 7.02 -9.62
N ASP A 127 -20.39 8.04 -8.92
CA ASP A 127 -21.54 8.82 -9.37
C ASP A 127 -21.10 10.06 -10.17
N PRO A 128 -21.46 10.16 -11.47
CA PRO A 128 -21.09 11.30 -12.31
C PRO A 128 -21.95 12.55 -12.04
N GLY A 129 -22.90 12.49 -11.10
CA GLY A 129 -23.74 13.63 -10.74
C GLY A 129 -22.99 14.67 -9.91
N ARG A 130 -23.28 15.96 -10.16
CA ARG A 130 -22.94 17.05 -9.24
C ARG A 130 -23.55 16.74 -7.86
N LYS A 131 -22.74 16.28 -6.89
CA LYS A 131 -23.20 15.87 -5.56
C LYS A 131 -22.33 16.46 -4.45
N PHE A 132 -22.95 16.74 -3.32
CA PHE A 132 -22.26 17.01 -2.06
C PHE A 132 -21.82 15.68 -1.45
N ILE A 133 -20.63 15.66 -0.86
CA ILE A 133 -20.11 14.52 -0.12
C ILE A 133 -20.11 14.88 1.37
N ARG A 134 -20.68 13.99 2.20
CA ARG A 134 -20.69 14.12 3.66
C ARG A 134 -19.96 12.93 4.27
N LEU A 135 -19.09 13.20 5.24
CA LEU A 135 -18.45 12.18 6.07
C LEU A 135 -19.11 12.24 7.44
N ASP A 136 -19.84 11.18 7.80
CA ASP A 136 -20.36 11.00 9.15
C ASP A 136 -19.38 10.09 9.91
N ILE A 137 -18.76 10.63 10.94
CA ILE A 137 -17.68 9.99 11.70
C ILE A 137 -18.24 9.58 13.06
N GLU A 138 -17.98 8.34 13.44
CA GLU A 138 -18.20 7.82 14.78
C GLU A 138 -16.88 7.28 15.31
N SER A 139 -16.45 7.76 16.48
CA SER A 139 -15.21 7.32 17.13
C SER A 139 -15.47 6.85 18.56
N SER A 140 -14.75 5.81 18.98
CA SER A 140 -14.83 5.24 20.32
C SER A 140 -13.43 5.11 20.92
N ASN A 141 -13.33 5.19 22.25
CA ASN A 141 -12.06 5.14 23.03
C ASN A 141 -11.00 6.22 22.71
N GLY A 142 -11.35 7.20 21.89
CA GLY A 142 -10.55 8.39 21.56
C GLY A 142 -11.17 9.13 20.37
N GLY A 143 -10.58 10.27 20.01
CA GLY A 143 -10.89 11.01 18.78
C GLY A 143 -10.03 10.56 17.59
N ILE A 144 -10.23 11.20 16.44
CA ILE A 144 -9.45 10.97 15.22
C ILE A 144 -9.04 12.30 14.57
N ALA A 145 -7.85 12.37 13.99
CA ALA A 145 -7.43 13.47 13.13
C ALA A 145 -7.58 13.09 11.66
N LEU A 146 -8.21 13.95 10.85
CA LEU A 146 -8.31 13.83 9.41
C LEU A 146 -7.40 14.84 8.74
N ASP A 147 -6.70 14.40 7.71
CA ASP A 147 -5.83 15.27 6.92
C ASP A 147 -5.76 14.84 5.44
N ASP A 148 -5.25 15.74 4.59
CA ASP A 148 -5.01 15.53 3.16
C ASP A 148 -6.18 14.87 2.41
N VAL A 149 -7.36 15.49 2.50
CA VAL A 149 -8.55 15.00 1.80
C VAL A 149 -8.51 15.43 0.34
N SER A 150 -8.53 14.49 -0.59
CA SER A 150 -8.55 14.76 -2.02
C SER A 150 -9.60 13.92 -2.75
N ILE A 151 -10.10 14.45 -3.86
CA ILE A 151 -10.89 13.68 -4.81
C ILE A 151 -10.14 13.73 -6.14
N GLU A 152 -9.52 12.62 -6.51
CA GLU A 152 -8.79 12.48 -7.76
C GLU A 152 -9.73 12.05 -8.89
N ARG A 153 -9.47 12.50 -10.12
CA ARG A 153 -10.28 12.10 -11.27
C ARG A 153 -9.98 10.65 -11.64
N ILE A 154 -11.01 9.82 -11.80
CA ILE A 154 -10.87 8.46 -12.34
C ILE A 154 -11.37 8.39 -13.78
N GLY A 155 -10.88 7.41 -14.54
CA GLY A 155 -11.27 7.16 -15.92
C GLY A 155 -12.79 7.01 -16.12
N LEU A 156 -13.27 7.41 -17.30
CA LEU A 156 -14.68 7.42 -17.70
C LEU A 156 -15.32 6.02 -17.71
N ASP A 157 -14.51 4.97 -17.75
CA ASP A 157 -14.88 3.56 -17.71
C ASP A 157 -15.49 3.12 -16.38
N VAL A 158 -15.11 3.74 -15.27
CA VAL A 158 -15.70 3.46 -13.94
C VAL A 158 -17.10 4.07 -13.77
N ALA A 159 -17.38 5.19 -14.42
CA ALA A 159 -18.65 5.93 -14.29
C ALA A 159 -19.86 5.25 -14.98
N LEU A 160 -19.63 4.24 -15.82
CA LEU A 160 -20.67 3.56 -16.61
C LEU A 160 -21.56 2.61 -15.76
N GLN A 161 -21.16 2.28 -14.53
CA GLN A 161 -21.76 1.19 -13.75
C GLN A 161 -23.19 1.43 -13.22
N LYS A 162 -23.59 2.66 -12.89
CA LYS A 162 -24.97 2.94 -12.43
C LYS A 162 -26.03 2.81 -13.54
N ASN A 163 -25.61 2.75 -14.81
CA ASN A 163 -26.52 2.44 -15.92
C ASN A 163 -26.92 0.95 -15.91
N GLU A 164 -26.12 0.07 -15.30
CA GLU A 164 -26.22 -1.39 -15.40
C GLU A 164 -27.37 -1.99 -14.59
N GLN A 165 -27.52 -1.58 -13.31
CA GLN A 165 -28.66 -2.02 -12.47
C GLN A 165 -30.00 -1.59 -13.04
N ARG A 166 -30.06 -0.40 -13.66
CA ARG A 166 -31.26 0.14 -14.32
C ARG A 166 -31.61 -0.62 -15.60
N ILE A 167 -30.62 -1.19 -16.30
CA ILE A 167 -30.84 -2.01 -17.50
C ILE A 167 -31.37 -3.38 -17.11
N VAL A 168 -30.76 -4.07 -16.14
CA VAL A 168 -31.23 -5.42 -15.71
C VAL A 168 -32.60 -5.34 -15.03
N SER A 169 -32.82 -4.40 -14.12
CA SER A 169 -34.14 -4.18 -13.51
C SER A 169 -35.17 -3.74 -14.57
N GLY A 170 -34.75 -2.86 -15.49
CA GLY A 170 -35.58 -2.41 -16.62
C GLY A 170 -35.91 -3.51 -17.63
N ILE A 171 -35.05 -4.51 -17.82
CA ILE A 171 -35.31 -5.71 -18.62
C ILE A 171 -36.30 -6.61 -17.90
N LEU A 172 -36.09 -6.89 -16.60
CA LEU A 172 -36.98 -7.75 -15.81
C LEU A 172 -38.39 -7.15 -15.62
N ASP A 173 -38.49 -5.84 -15.44
CA ASP A 173 -39.78 -5.13 -15.32
C ASP A 173 -40.50 -5.02 -16.66
N ARG A 174 -39.77 -4.84 -17.78
CA ARG A 174 -40.38 -4.77 -19.13
C ARG A 174 -40.69 -6.13 -19.73
N LEU A 175 -39.95 -7.19 -19.42
CA LEU A 175 -40.33 -8.57 -19.75
C LEU A 175 -41.72 -8.91 -19.20
N LYS A 176 -42.14 -8.27 -18.10
CA LYS A 176 -43.49 -8.40 -17.54
C LYS A 176 -44.55 -7.50 -18.18
N GLN A 177 -44.18 -6.39 -18.84
CA GLN A 177 -45.11 -5.32 -19.22
C GLN A 177 -45.14 -4.95 -20.71
N ASN A 178 -44.07 -5.17 -21.48
CA ASN A 178 -43.90 -4.62 -22.83
C ASN A 178 -43.43 -5.70 -23.82
N LYS A 179 -44.17 -5.89 -24.90
CA LYS A 179 -43.90 -6.88 -25.97
C LYS A 179 -43.15 -6.32 -27.18
N ASN A 180 -42.47 -5.17 -27.07
CA ASN A 180 -41.77 -4.59 -28.23
C ASN A 180 -40.41 -5.31 -28.43
N PRO A 181 -40.26 -6.13 -29.49
CA PRO A 181 -39.06 -6.95 -29.71
C PRO A 181 -37.82 -6.11 -30.02
N GLU A 182 -37.96 -4.98 -30.71
CA GLU A 182 -36.83 -4.12 -31.08
C GLU A 182 -36.17 -3.48 -29.85
N LEU A 183 -37.00 -3.05 -28.90
CA LEU A 183 -36.51 -2.45 -27.66
C LEU A 183 -35.85 -3.48 -26.74
N GLN A 184 -36.30 -4.73 -26.76
CA GLN A 184 -35.70 -5.83 -26.00
C GLN A 184 -34.34 -6.26 -26.58
N ALA A 185 -34.24 -6.35 -27.92
CA ALA A 185 -32.98 -6.64 -28.59
C ALA A 185 -31.91 -5.57 -28.30
N GLU A 186 -32.27 -4.29 -28.32
CA GLU A 186 -31.33 -3.21 -27.97
C GLU A 186 -30.91 -3.26 -26.50
N GLN A 187 -31.80 -3.68 -25.59
CA GLN A 187 -31.45 -3.89 -24.18
C GLN A 187 -30.46 -5.04 -23.98
N PHE A 188 -30.63 -6.17 -24.67
CA PHE A 188 -29.65 -7.28 -24.61
C PHE A 188 -28.31 -6.89 -25.21
N LYS A 189 -28.31 -6.11 -26.29
CA LYS A 189 -27.09 -5.56 -26.88
C LYS A 189 -26.36 -4.63 -25.91
N SER A 190 -27.08 -3.73 -25.24
CA SER A 190 -26.51 -2.87 -24.20
C SER A 190 -25.97 -3.67 -23.01
N LEU A 191 -26.69 -4.73 -22.58
CA LEU A 191 -26.21 -5.66 -21.55
C LEU A 191 -24.88 -6.30 -21.96
N GLY A 192 -24.76 -6.78 -23.20
CA GLY A 192 -23.53 -7.35 -23.72
C GLY A 192 -22.37 -6.35 -23.76
N GLN A 193 -22.63 -5.11 -24.18
CA GLN A 193 -21.62 -4.05 -24.18
C GLN A 193 -21.12 -3.72 -22.77
N ASN A 194 -22.02 -3.59 -21.80
CA ASN A 194 -21.65 -3.36 -20.40
C ASN A 194 -20.85 -4.54 -19.84
N TYR A 195 -21.27 -5.76 -20.17
CA TYR A 195 -20.56 -6.97 -19.76
C TYR A 195 -19.12 -6.98 -20.29
N ALA A 196 -18.90 -6.61 -21.56
CA ALA A 196 -17.56 -6.49 -22.13
C ALA A 196 -16.75 -5.33 -21.54
N ALA A 197 -17.38 -4.20 -21.19
CA ALA A 197 -16.69 -3.10 -20.52
C ALA A 197 -16.14 -3.53 -19.15
N GLN A 198 -16.95 -4.25 -18.36
CA GLN A 198 -16.52 -4.79 -17.07
C GLN A 198 -15.39 -5.83 -17.17
N LEU A 199 -15.31 -6.56 -18.29
CA LEU A 199 -14.17 -7.44 -18.55
C LEU A 199 -12.87 -6.64 -18.67
N GLU A 200 -12.89 -5.53 -19.43
CA GLU A 200 -11.72 -4.66 -19.59
C GLU A 200 -11.32 -4.02 -18.26
N THR A 201 -12.28 -3.58 -17.45
CA THR A 201 -12.03 -3.07 -16.09
C THR A 201 -11.35 -4.12 -15.21
N GLN A 202 -11.86 -5.35 -15.17
CA GLN A 202 -11.23 -6.45 -14.40
C GLN A 202 -9.81 -6.75 -14.91
N ARG A 203 -9.59 -6.73 -16.23
CA ARG A 203 -8.27 -6.93 -16.84
C ARG A 203 -7.28 -5.84 -16.40
N GLN A 204 -7.68 -4.57 -16.44
CA GLN A 204 -6.87 -3.44 -15.98
C GLN A 204 -6.49 -3.61 -14.51
N TYR A 205 -7.44 -3.91 -13.62
CA TYR A 205 -7.15 -4.14 -12.21
C TYR A 205 -6.16 -5.30 -11.98
N LEU A 206 -6.26 -6.37 -12.77
CA LEU A 206 -5.31 -7.47 -12.69
C LEU A 206 -3.91 -7.05 -13.15
N GLU A 207 -3.80 -6.23 -14.20
CA GLU A 207 -2.54 -5.63 -14.64
C GLU A 207 -1.94 -4.72 -13.58
N TYR A 208 -2.74 -3.83 -12.98
CA TYR A 208 -2.30 -2.95 -11.91
C TYR A 208 -1.84 -3.74 -10.68
N ALA A 209 -2.59 -4.77 -10.27
CA ALA A 209 -2.20 -5.62 -9.16
C ALA A 209 -0.90 -6.40 -9.45
N ASN A 210 -0.67 -6.84 -10.69
CA ASN A 210 0.60 -7.44 -11.10
C ASN A 210 1.77 -6.45 -10.99
N ALA A 211 1.57 -5.20 -11.40
CA ALA A 211 2.57 -4.15 -11.29
C ALA A 211 2.88 -3.81 -9.82
N ILE A 212 1.86 -3.68 -8.97
CA ILE A 212 2.01 -3.45 -7.52
C ILE A 212 2.78 -4.61 -6.89
N TYR A 213 2.42 -5.86 -7.21
CA TYR A 213 3.12 -7.04 -6.70
C TYR A 213 4.61 -7.04 -7.08
N ALA A 214 4.93 -6.67 -8.32
CA ALA A 214 6.30 -6.57 -8.79
C ALA A 214 7.08 -5.47 -8.03
N SER A 215 6.48 -4.30 -7.83
CA SER A 215 7.05 -3.21 -7.03
C SER A 215 7.33 -3.62 -5.58
N ILE A 216 6.38 -4.28 -4.92
CA ILE A 216 6.56 -4.80 -3.55
C ILE A 216 7.70 -5.83 -3.51
N THR A 217 7.74 -6.74 -4.47
CA THR A 217 8.78 -7.76 -4.57
C THR A 217 10.16 -7.13 -4.77
N LEU A 218 10.25 -6.05 -5.57
CA LEU A 218 11.48 -5.29 -5.75
C LEU A 218 11.95 -4.67 -4.44
N VAL A 219 11.05 -4.00 -3.70
CA VAL A 219 11.37 -3.40 -2.38
C VAL A 219 11.90 -4.46 -1.41
N LEU A 220 11.21 -5.61 -1.29
CA LEU A 220 11.66 -6.74 -0.48
C LEU A 220 13.04 -7.25 -0.89
N ALA A 221 13.30 -7.39 -2.19
CA ALA A 221 14.56 -7.90 -2.71
C ALA A 221 15.73 -6.92 -2.49
N SER A 222 15.49 -5.62 -2.63
CA SER A 222 16.52 -4.59 -2.42
C SER A 222 16.96 -4.49 -0.96
N SER A 223 15.98 -4.57 -0.04
CA SER A 223 16.18 -4.54 1.40
C SER A 223 17.00 -3.34 1.89
N GLU A 224 16.93 -2.18 1.19
CA GLU A 224 17.77 -1.00 1.51
C GLU A 224 17.54 -0.50 2.94
N ARG A 225 16.30 -0.54 3.43
CA ARG A 225 15.98 -0.18 4.82
C ARG A 225 16.63 -1.14 5.82
N ASN A 226 16.68 -2.44 5.52
CA ASN A 226 17.36 -3.42 6.39
C ASN A 226 18.88 -3.28 6.41
N LYS A 227 19.49 -2.84 5.31
CA LYS A 227 20.94 -2.61 5.27
C LYS A 227 21.35 -1.47 6.21
N MET A 228 20.46 -0.53 6.51
CA MET A 228 20.68 0.51 7.54
C MET A 228 20.82 -0.08 8.94
N SER A 229 20.16 -1.20 9.22
CA SER A 229 20.26 -1.88 10.52
C SER A 229 21.52 -2.74 10.67
N ASN A 230 22.46 -2.67 9.73
CA ASN A 230 23.67 -3.45 9.79
C ASN A 230 24.73 -2.78 10.69
N PRO A 231 25.15 -3.42 11.80
CA PRO A 231 26.11 -2.82 12.73
C PRO A 231 27.46 -2.49 12.05
N MET A 232 27.85 -3.24 11.02
CA MET A 232 29.11 -3.05 10.30
C MET A 232 29.17 -1.77 9.45
N ALA A 233 28.02 -1.14 9.17
CA ALA A 233 27.97 0.14 8.47
C ALA A 233 28.52 1.30 9.33
N TYR A 234 28.57 1.11 10.65
CA TYR A 234 28.81 2.17 11.62
C TYR A 234 30.26 2.18 12.12
N ALA A 235 30.77 3.38 12.38
CA ALA A 235 32.11 3.59 12.90
C ALA A 235 32.24 3.11 14.35
N SER A 236 31.24 3.38 15.22
CA SER A 236 31.29 2.95 16.62
C SER A 236 31.48 1.44 16.74
N PHE A 237 30.69 0.66 16.01
CA PHE A 237 30.81 -0.80 16.04
C PHE A 237 32.17 -1.31 15.55
N ARG A 238 32.68 -0.74 14.45
CA ARG A 238 33.99 -1.10 13.91
C ARG A 238 35.12 -0.77 14.89
N ASN A 239 35.03 0.36 15.59
CA ASN A 239 35.98 0.75 16.62
C ASN A 239 35.91 -0.20 17.83
N ILE A 240 34.71 -0.53 18.32
CA ILE A 240 34.51 -1.51 19.41
C ILE A 240 35.15 -2.86 19.04
N ILE A 241 34.94 -3.35 17.82
CA ILE A 241 35.57 -4.60 17.36
C ILE A 241 37.09 -4.48 17.34
N SER A 242 37.64 -3.38 16.82
CA SER A 242 39.08 -3.17 16.75
C SER A 242 39.72 -3.13 18.14
N ASP A 243 39.14 -2.37 19.06
CA ASP A 243 39.61 -2.23 20.43
C ASP A 243 39.51 -3.54 21.20
N THR A 244 38.46 -4.32 20.96
CA THR A 244 38.29 -5.64 21.58
C THR A 244 39.32 -6.64 21.03
N LYS A 245 39.57 -6.64 19.71
CA LYS A 245 40.61 -7.51 19.11
C LYS A 245 41.98 -7.23 19.70
N ARG A 246 42.30 -5.96 19.96
CA ARG A 246 43.59 -5.53 20.51
C ARG A 246 43.90 -6.14 21.89
N VAL A 247 42.88 -6.43 22.69
CA VAL A 247 43.03 -7.00 24.05
C VAL A 247 42.64 -8.47 24.13
N SER A 248 42.30 -9.09 23.00
CA SER A 248 41.85 -10.48 22.93
C SER A 248 42.98 -11.41 22.51
N SER A 249 43.01 -12.62 23.07
CA SER A 249 43.88 -13.70 22.60
C SER A 249 43.53 -14.13 21.16
N PRO A 250 44.43 -14.82 20.43
CA PRO A 250 44.15 -15.28 19.06
C PRO A 250 42.86 -16.11 18.93
N LEU A 251 42.56 -16.96 19.92
CA LEU A 251 41.34 -17.76 19.96
C LEU A 251 40.09 -16.87 20.15
N GLN A 252 40.16 -15.88 21.04
CA GLN A 252 39.09 -14.91 21.25
C GLN A 252 38.86 -14.06 19.99
N GLN A 253 39.92 -13.63 19.30
CA GLN A 253 39.81 -12.89 18.04
C GLN A 253 39.13 -13.72 16.94
N ALA A 254 39.43 -15.03 16.85
CA ALA A 254 38.76 -15.92 15.91
C ALA A 254 37.27 -16.06 16.23
N ARG A 255 36.92 -16.20 17.53
CA ARG A 255 35.52 -16.24 17.99
C ARG A 255 34.77 -14.95 17.67
N LEU A 256 35.35 -13.79 17.95
CA LEU A 256 34.78 -12.49 17.62
C LEU A 256 34.55 -12.33 16.10
N THR A 257 35.52 -12.75 15.29
CA THR A 257 35.37 -12.72 13.83
C THR A 257 34.24 -13.63 13.36
N SER A 258 34.08 -14.80 13.97
CA SER A 258 32.96 -15.71 13.68
C SER A 258 31.61 -15.12 14.07
N MET A 259 31.52 -14.40 15.19
CA MET A 259 30.28 -13.77 15.66
C MET A 259 29.82 -12.64 14.73
N VAL A 260 30.76 -11.92 14.12
CA VAL A 260 30.46 -10.74 13.27
C VAL A 260 30.22 -11.12 11.81
N LYS A 261 30.70 -12.29 11.38
CA LYS A 261 30.56 -12.81 10.01
C LYS A 261 29.15 -12.72 9.41
N PRO A 262 28.04 -12.97 10.15
CA PRO A 262 26.69 -12.84 9.59
C PRO A 262 26.36 -11.43 9.07
N PHE A 263 26.98 -10.39 9.62
CA PHE A 263 26.74 -9.00 9.21
C PHE A 263 27.50 -8.59 7.95
N GLY A 264 28.31 -9.49 7.39
CA GLY A 264 29.04 -9.25 6.16
C GLY A 264 30.55 -9.42 6.36
N ASP A 265 31.30 -8.96 5.36
CA ASP A 265 32.74 -9.13 5.32
C ASP A 265 33.45 -7.78 5.14
N LEU A 266 34.25 -7.42 6.16
CA LEU A 266 35.09 -6.21 6.19
C LEU A 266 36.05 -6.13 5.01
N ALA A 267 36.52 -7.27 4.48
CA ALA A 267 37.48 -7.29 3.38
C ALA A 267 36.82 -7.00 2.03
N THR A 268 35.53 -7.30 1.87
CA THR A 268 34.80 -7.12 0.60
C THR A 268 33.79 -5.97 0.64
N ALA A 269 33.69 -5.25 1.76
CA ALA A 269 32.74 -4.16 1.99
C ALA A 269 31.27 -4.53 1.69
N THR A 270 30.91 -5.80 1.89
CA THR A 270 29.55 -6.29 1.71
C THR A 270 28.78 -6.19 3.03
N LEU A 271 27.59 -5.59 2.99
CA LEU A 271 26.66 -5.55 4.11
C LEU A 271 25.54 -6.56 3.87
N SER A 272 25.38 -7.50 4.80
CA SER A 272 24.22 -8.39 4.83
C SER A 272 22.97 -7.67 5.33
N VAL A 273 21.80 -8.21 4.98
CA VAL A 273 20.53 -7.86 5.62
C VAL A 273 20.56 -8.35 7.07
N VAL A 274 20.13 -7.50 8.01
CA VAL A 274 20.05 -7.85 9.43
C VAL A 274 18.60 -7.96 9.84
N THR A 275 18.18 -9.16 10.22
CA THR A 275 16.85 -9.41 10.78
C THR A 275 16.86 -9.24 12.30
N GLY A 276 15.69 -8.98 12.90
CA GLY A 276 15.57 -8.95 14.36
C GLY A 276 16.07 -10.24 15.04
N GLY A 277 15.85 -11.41 14.43
CA GLY A 277 16.36 -12.68 14.94
C GLY A 277 17.88 -12.79 14.91
N ALA A 278 18.52 -12.32 13.83
CA ALA A 278 19.99 -12.32 13.72
C ALA A 278 20.63 -11.37 14.73
N TYR A 279 20.01 -10.20 14.96
CA TYR A 279 20.47 -9.25 15.97
C TYR A 279 20.34 -9.81 17.39
N ALA A 280 19.17 -10.36 17.76
CA ALA A 280 18.95 -10.91 19.10
C ALA A 280 19.91 -12.07 19.43
N ALA A 281 20.20 -12.92 18.44
CA ALA A 281 21.17 -14.01 18.58
C ALA A 281 22.63 -13.51 18.73
N PHE A 282 22.91 -12.26 18.37
CA PHE A 282 24.25 -11.67 18.43
C PHE A 282 24.46 -10.78 19.66
N ALA A 283 23.50 -9.90 19.97
CA ALA A 283 23.71 -8.75 20.87
C ALA A 283 24.14 -9.19 22.28
N GLU A 284 23.42 -10.10 22.92
CA GLU A 284 23.74 -10.56 24.29
C GLU A 284 25.03 -11.40 24.37
N PRO A 285 25.26 -12.37 23.47
CA PRO A 285 26.56 -13.04 23.39
C PRO A 285 27.72 -12.09 23.16
N PHE A 286 27.53 -11.03 22.37
CA PHE A 286 28.56 -10.03 22.10
C PHE A 286 28.87 -9.17 23.31
N LYS A 287 27.86 -8.66 24.03
CA LYS A 287 28.06 -7.97 25.32
C LYS A 287 28.82 -8.84 26.31
N SER A 288 28.43 -10.12 26.43
CA SER A 288 29.12 -11.08 27.31
C SER A 288 30.58 -11.31 26.89
N PHE A 289 30.84 -11.39 25.58
CA PHE A 289 32.19 -11.51 25.03
C PHE A 289 33.04 -10.28 25.35
N LEU A 290 32.49 -9.06 25.20
CA LEU A 290 33.18 -7.81 25.53
C LEU A 290 33.56 -7.76 27.00
N ALA A 291 32.61 -8.07 27.90
CA ALA A 291 32.87 -8.12 29.34
C ALA A 291 34.01 -9.09 29.68
N ALA A 292 34.02 -10.27 29.07
CA ALA A 292 35.09 -11.25 29.26
C ALA A 292 36.44 -10.77 28.69
N ALA A 293 36.46 -10.14 27.51
CA ALA A 293 37.70 -9.69 26.87
C ALA A 293 38.41 -8.59 27.69
N PHE A 294 37.64 -7.74 28.39
CA PHE A 294 38.16 -6.68 29.25
C PHE A 294 38.24 -7.07 30.73
N ASP A 295 37.99 -8.33 31.09
CA ASP A 295 38.26 -8.83 32.43
C ASP A 295 39.77 -9.00 32.64
N LYS A 296 40.26 -8.51 33.78
CA LYS A 296 41.66 -8.57 34.21
C LYS A 296 42.22 -9.98 34.13
N SER A 297 41.43 -10.96 34.55
CA SER A 297 41.83 -12.37 34.51
C SER A 297 42.12 -12.87 33.08
N ASN A 298 41.46 -12.29 32.08
CA ASN A 298 41.58 -12.74 30.69
C ASN A 298 42.68 -12.00 29.94
N TYR A 299 42.76 -10.66 30.03
CA TYR A 299 43.75 -9.90 29.27
C TYR A 299 45.16 -9.98 29.87
N GLU A 300 45.32 -10.27 31.17
CA GLU A 300 46.64 -10.52 31.77
C GLU A 300 47.27 -11.82 31.25
N ASN A 301 46.43 -12.81 30.93
CA ASN A 301 46.82 -14.13 30.45
C ASN A 301 46.90 -14.23 28.91
N ALA A 302 46.61 -13.15 28.18
CA ALA A 302 46.50 -13.16 26.71
C ALA A 302 47.80 -12.79 25.97
N ASP A 303 48.98 -12.92 26.60
CA ASP A 303 50.30 -12.54 26.04
C ASP A 303 50.35 -11.12 25.43
N LEU A 304 49.57 -10.19 26.01
CA LEU A 304 49.48 -8.82 25.53
C LEU A 304 50.71 -7.98 25.88
N SER A 305 51.01 -6.99 25.02
CA SER A 305 52.03 -5.98 25.32
C SER A 305 51.65 -5.14 26.55
N ARG A 306 52.64 -4.55 27.24
CA ARG A 306 52.39 -3.64 28.38
C ARG A 306 51.49 -2.46 28.00
N LYS A 307 51.57 -2.01 26.74
CA LYS A 307 50.74 -0.92 26.21
C LYS A 307 49.27 -1.34 26.08
N ASP A 308 49.02 -2.58 25.67
CA ASP A 308 47.66 -3.09 25.45
C ASP A 308 46.98 -3.46 26.77
N ARG A 309 47.74 -3.95 27.76
CA ARG A 309 47.22 -4.13 29.14
C ARG A 309 46.78 -2.82 29.77
N LYS A 310 47.62 -1.77 29.69
CA LYS A 310 47.24 -0.42 30.16
C LYS A 310 46.03 0.13 29.41
N PHE A 311 45.92 -0.16 28.12
CA PHE A 311 44.75 0.23 27.33
C PHE A 311 43.48 -0.45 27.85
N ALA A 312 43.52 -1.77 28.12
CA ALA A 312 42.40 -2.52 28.66
C ALA A 312 41.93 -1.96 30.02
N GLU A 313 42.86 -1.71 30.93
CA GLU A 313 42.59 -1.15 32.27
C GLU A 313 41.91 0.23 32.21
N GLN A 314 42.35 1.09 31.28
CA GLN A 314 41.88 2.47 31.20
C GLN A 314 40.58 2.63 30.40
N ASN A 315 40.34 1.76 29.42
CA ASN A 315 39.28 1.96 28.43
C ASN A 315 38.20 0.88 28.45
N GLY A 316 38.39 -0.25 29.15
CA GLY A 316 37.48 -1.39 29.08
C GLY A 316 36.03 -1.07 29.45
N LEU A 317 35.82 -0.38 30.58
CA LEU A 317 34.47 0.05 31.01
C LEU A 317 33.83 0.97 29.97
N LYS A 318 34.58 1.97 29.48
CA LYS A 318 34.10 2.92 28.48
C LYS A 318 33.73 2.25 27.16
N ILE A 319 34.51 1.26 26.72
CA ILE A 319 34.22 0.49 25.50
C ILE A 319 32.95 -0.35 25.68
N TYR A 320 32.77 -0.97 26.85
CA TYR A 320 31.56 -1.71 27.18
C TYR A 320 30.31 -0.82 27.17
N GLU A 321 30.36 0.32 27.87
CA GLU A 321 29.26 1.31 27.92
C GLU A 321 28.93 1.84 26.51
N ASN A 322 29.95 2.13 25.70
CA ASN A 322 29.74 2.54 24.31
C ASN A 322 29.09 1.44 23.47
N ALA A 323 29.46 0.18 23.69
CA ALA A 323 28.86 -0.95 22.98
C ALA A 323 27.42 -1.15 23.38
N GLU A 324 27.09 -1.08 24.67
CA GLU A 324 25.72 -1.17 25.16
C GLU A 324 24.84 -0.07 24.57
N ARG A 325 25.31 1.19 24.63
CA ARG A 325 24.61 2.32 24.01
C ARG A 325 24.37 2.09 22.52
N PHE A 326 25.43 1.75 21.76
CA PHE A 326 25.32 1.53 20.32
C PHE A 326 24.35 0.41 19.97
N LEU A 327 24.40 -0.72 20.70
CA LEU A 327 23.49 -1.84 20.49
C LEU A 327 22.05 -1.43 20.76
N ASN A 328 21.77 -0.67 21.82
CA ASN A 328 20.42 -0.19 22.13
C ASN A 328 19.91 0.81 21.08
N GLU A 329 20.77 1.68 20.55
CA GLU A 329 20.44 2.58 19.42
C GLU A 329 20.10 1.77 18.16
N LEU A 330 20.89 0.74 17.86
CA LEU A 330 20.64 -0.16 16.72
C LEU A 330 19.38 -1.02 16.89
N GLU A 331 19.04 -1.41 18.13
CA GLU A 331 17.81 -2.15 18.40
C GLU A 331 16.57 -1.32 18.07
N LYS A 332 16.57 -0.02 18.41
CA LYS A 332 15.49 0.92 18.04
C LYS A 332 15.32 1.01 16.53
N GLU A 333 16.43 1.10 15.79
CA GLU A 333 16.43 1.08 14.33
C GLU A 333 15.81 -0.21 13.79
N LEU A 334 16.27 -1.36 14.30
CA LEU A 334 15.77 -2.68 13.89
C LEU A 334 14.27 -2.85 14.16
N GLN A 335 13.74 -2.31 15.25
CA GLN A 335 12.31 -2.36 15.53
C GLN A 335 11.49 -1.64 14.45
N GLN A 336 11.94 -0.45 14.01
CA GLN A 336 11.28 0.27 12.91
C GLN A 336 11.34 -0.51 11.59
N VAL A 337 12.50 -1.10 11.28
CA VAL A 337 12.66 -1.90 10.06
C VAL A 337 11.78 -3.15 10.07
N ASN A 338 11.73 -3.88 11.18
CA ASN A 338 10.90 -5.08 11.30
C ASN A 338 9.41 -4.74 11.15
N ALA A 339 8.95 -3.59 11.65
CA ALA A 339 7.57 -3.15 11.47
C ALA A 339 7.24 -2.93 9.97
N LEU A 340 8.11 -2.22 9.25
CA LEU A 340 7.96 -2.00 7.80
C LEU A 340 8.01 -3.30 6.99
N ASP A 341 8.91 -4.23 7.32
CA ASP A 341 8.99 -5.53 6.65
C ASP A 341 7.74 -6.38 6.87
N ASN A 342 7.18 -6.37 8.08
CA ASN A 342 5.93 -7.06 8.39
C ASN A 342 4.76 -6.46 7.60
N GLU A 343 4.67 -5.14 7.51
CA GLU A 343 3.67 -4.44 6.69
C GLU A 343 3.82 -4.79 5.20
N LEU A 344 5.05 -4.74 4.69
CA LEU A 344 5.36 -5.06 3.29
C LEU A 344 5.00 -6.52 2.96
N GLY A 345 5.29 -7.45 3.87
CA GLY A 345 4.90 -8.86 3.75
C GLY A 345 3.38 -9.07 3.83
N ALA A 346 2.67 -8.30 4.66
CA ALA A 346 1.20 -8.34 4.72
C ALA A 346 0.58 -7.81 3.42
N MET A 347 1.09 -6.70 2.88
CA MET A 347 0.67 -6.16 1.59
C MET A 347 0.94 -7.13 0.44
N GLN A 348 2.10 -7.79 0.42
CA GLN A 348 2.40 -8.80 -0.60
C GLN A 348 1.36 -9.93 -0.61
N LYS A 349 0.96 -10.41 0.57
CA LYS A 349 -0.10 -11.42 0.71
C LYS A 349 -1.46 -10.90 0.26
N LEU A 350 -1.81 -9.67 0.62
CA LEU A 350 -3.07 -9.04 0.23
C LEU A 350 -3.17 -8.94 -1.30
N VAL A 351 -2.13 -8.42 -1.96
CA VAL A 351 -2.07 -8.30 -3.43
C VAL A 351 -2.10 -9.66 -4.11
N GLU A 352 -1.36 -10.64 -3.58
CA GLU A 352 -1.35 -12.00 -4.13
C GLU A 352 -2.73 -12.68 -4.05
N SER A 353 -3.43 -12.52 -2.93
CA SER A 353 -4.81 -13.02 -2.79
C SER A 353 -5.74 -12.35 -3.80
N TYR A 354 -5.66 -11.01 -3.89
CA TYR A 354 -6.44 -10.24 -4.86
C TYR A 354 -6.23 -10.72 -6.30
N ARG A 355 -4.97 -10.87 -6.72
CA ARG A 355 -4.60 -11.35 -8.06
C ARG A 355 -5.18 -12.72 -8.36
N LYS A 356 -5.06 -13.67 -7.44
CA LYS A 356 -5.59 -15.04 -7.61
C LYS A 356 -7.09 -15.06 -7.73
N ASP A 357 -7.78 -14.31 -6.87
CA ASP A 357 -9.23 -14.25 -6.87
C ASP A 357 -9.75 -13.57 -8.14
N LEU A 358 -9.11 -12.48 -8.58
CA LEU A 358 -9.49 -11.77 -9.79
C LEU A 358 -9.17 -12.56 -11.07
N ASP A 359 -8.05 -13.28 -11.14
CA ASP A 359 -7.76 -14.21 -12.26
C ASP A 359 -8.85 -15.28 -12.36
N LYS A 360 -9.22 -15.88 -11.21
CA LYS A 360 -10.29 -16.89 -11.15
C LYS A 360 -11.62 -16.29 -11.60
N GLN A 361 -11.94 -15.08 -11.16
CA GLN A 361 -13.16 -14.39 -11.53
C GLN A 361 -13.20 -14.06 -13.02
N LEU A 362 -12.14 -13.46 -13.56
CA LEU A 362 -12.02 -13.13 -14.98
C LEU A 362 -12.23 -14.37 -15.86
N ARG A 363 -11.68 -15.52 -15.45
CA ARG A 363 -11.91 -16.81 -16.14
C ARG A 363 -13.36 -17.28 -16.07
N GLY A 364 -14.03 -17.10 -14.94
CA GLY A 364 -15.46 -17.39 -14.78
C GLY A 364 -16.33 -16.45 -15.62
N TYR A 365 -15.93 -15.19 -15.70
CA TYR A 365 -16.57 -14.13 -16.46
C TYR A 365 -16.52 -14.39 -17.97
N ILE A 366 -15.36 -14.83 -18.48
CA ILE A 366 -15.17 -15.30 -19.86
C ILE A 366 -16.04 -16.54 -20.13
N GLN A 367 -16.10 -17.48 -19.18
CA GLN A 367 -16.89 -18.70 -19.33
C GLN A 367 -18.40 -18.42 -19.42
N HIS A 368 -18.90 -17.49 -18.61
CA HIS A 368 -20.31 -17.09 -18.65
C HIS A 368 -20.71 -16.40 -19.95
N ALA A 369 -19.77 -15.72 -20.62
CA ALA A 369 -19.95 -15.17 -21.97
C ALA A 369 -19.84 -16.23 -23.09
N GLY A 370 -19.86 -17.52 -22.77
CA GLY A 370 -19.88 -18.60 -23.75
C GLY A 370 -18.52 -18.95 -24.36
N LEU A 371 -17.42 -18.38 -23.86
CA LEU A 371 -16.07 -18.73 -24.29
C LEU A 371 -15.49 -19.83 -23.41
N ALA A 372 -14.77 -20.79 -23.99
CA ALA A 372 -14.12 -21.85 -23.22
C ALA A 372 -13.07 -21.26 -22.26
N ARG A 373 -12.95 -21.84 -21.06
CA ARG A 373 -11.97 -21.47 -20.02
C ARG A 373 -10.54 -21.93 -20.38
N THR A 374 -10.03 -21.49 -21.51
CA THR A 374 -8.70 -21.83 -22.05
C THR A 374 -7.69 -20.73 -21.76
N GLN A 375 -6.40 -21.10 -21.76
CA GLN A 375 -5.33 -20.12 -21.64
C GLN A 375 -5.23 -19.18 -22.85
N GLU A 376 -5.69 -19.64 -24.01
CA GLU A 376 -5.77 -18.83 -25.23
C GLU A 376 -6.77 -17.67 -25.09
N ASN A 377 -8.01 -17.96 -24.69
CA ASN A 377 -9.03 -16.93 -24.49
C ASN A 377 -8.63 -15.95 -23.38
N PHE A 378 -8.06 -16.48 -22.30
CA PHE A 378 -7.51 -15.65 -21.24
C PHE A 378 -6.35 -14.76 -21.75
N GLY A 379 -5.44 -15.30 -22.56
CA GLY A 379 -4.35 -14.56 -23.18
C GLY A 379 -4.80 -13.46 -24.14
N ARG A 380 -5.90 -13.69 -24.87
CA ARG A 380 -6.54 -12.66 -25.72
C ARG A 380 -7.08 -11.50 -24.88
N VAL A 381 -7.76 -11.80 -23.76
CA VAL A 381 -8.22 -10.76 -22.81
C VAL A 381 -7.04 -9.99 -22.22
N MET A 382 -5.99 -10.69 -21.76
CA MET A 382 -4.79 -10.09 -21.17
C MET A 382 -3.78 -9.54 -22.20
N SER A 383 -4.16 -9.45 -23.48
CA SER A 383 -3.24 -9.05 -24.54
C SER A 383 -2.78 -7.60 -24.36
N LYS A 384 -1.51 -7.33 -24.63
CA LYS A 384 -0.98 -5.96 -24.71
C LYS A 384 -1.47 -5.22 -25.96
N GLU A 385 -2.02 -5.93 -26.94
CA GLU A 385 -2.52 -5.34 -28.18
C GLU A 385 -4.00 -4.97 -28.09
N ASP A 386 -4.30 -3.69 -28.26
CA ASP A 386 -5.65 -3.12 -28.16
C ASP A 386 -6.62 -3.73 -29.18
N SER A 387 -6.13 -4.07 -30.38
CA SER A 387 -6.93 -4.71 -31.44
C SER A 387 -7.43 -6.09 -31.01
N ILE A 388 -6.57 -6.88 -30.36
CA ILE A 388 -6.93 -8.21 -29.84
C ILE A 388 -7.95 -8.07 -28.70
N ARG A 389 -7.73 -7.10 -27.80
CA ARG A 389 -8.67 -6.82 -26.69
C ARG A 389 -10.03 -6.36 -27.18
N ALA A 390 -10.07 -5.44 -28.15
CA ALA A 390 -11.30 -4.97 -28.77
C ALA A 390 -12.05 -6.12 -29.48
N ALA A 391 -11.32 -7.02 -30.16
CA ALA A 391 -11.92 -8.16 -30.84
C ALA A 391 -12.59 -9.14 -29.85
N ILE A 392 -11.90 -9.54 -28.77
CA ILE A 392 -12.49 -10.42 -27.76
C ILE A 392 -13.60 -9.74 -26.96
N GLY A 393 -13.49 -8.43 -26.70
CA GLY A 393 -14.56 -7.64 -26.08
C GLY A 393 -15.83 -7.63 -26.94
N SER A 394 -15.70 -7.44 -28.25
CA SER A 394 -16.83 -7.50 -29.20
C SER A 394 -17.45 -8.90 -29.26
N GLU A 395 -16.63 -9.95 -29.27
CA GLU A 395 -17.08 -11.35 -29.25
C GLU A 395 -17.88 -11.66 -27.98
N ILE A 396 -17.38 -11.24 -26.81
CA ILE A 396 -18.06 -11.41 -25.51
C ILE A 396 -19.37 -10.63 -25.47
N ALA A 397 -19.37 -9.37 -25.92
CA ALA A 397 -20.58 -8.56 -25.99
C ALA A 397 -21.65 -9.21 -26.89
N GLY A 398 -21.22 -9.70 -28.05
CA GLY A 398 -22.08 -10.43 -28.98
C GLY A 398 -22.64 -11.71 -28.37
N ASN A 399 -21.82 -12.54 -27.74
CA ASN A 399 -22.27 -13.80 -27.15
C ASN A 399 -23.29 -13.61 -26.05
N VAL A 400 -23.08 -12.63 -25.16
CA VAL A 400 -24.00 -12.33 -24.06
C VAL A 400 -25.35 -11.85 -24.60
N ALA A 401 -25.32 -10.90 -25.55
CA ALA A 401 -26.52 -10.37 -26.17
C ALA A 401 -27.29 -11.44 -26.95
N ASN A 402 -26.59 -12.20 -27.79
CA ASN A 402 -27.18 -13.23 -28.64
C ASN A 402 -27.75 -14.40 -27.83
N HIS A 403 -27.10 -14.79 -26.73
CA HIS A 403 -27.62 -15.86 -25.88
C HIS A 403 -28.91 -15.45 -25.17
N ALA A 404 -28.97 -14.23 -24.63
CA ALA A 404 -30.19 -13.69 -24.04
C ALA A 404 -31.32 -13.60 -25.08
N GLN A 405 -31.02 -13.11 -26.29
CA GLN A 405 -31.97 -13.05 -27.39
C GLN A 405 -32.48 -14.45 -27.79
N GLN A 406 -31.60 -15.45 -27.89
CA GLN A 406 -31.99 -16.83 -28.23
C GLN A 406 -32.94 -17.46 -27.21
N LEU A 407 -32.67 -17.26 -25.91
CA LEU A 407 -33.54 -17.76 -24.84
C LEU A 407 -34.91 -17.05 -24.87
N HIS A 408 -34.90 -15.75 -25.20
CA HIS A 408 -36.12 -14.97 -25.39
C HIS A 408 -36.95 -15.45 -26.59
N ASP A 409 -36.33 -15.60 -27.77
CA ASP A 409 -36.99 -16.02 -29.01
C ASP A 409 -37.55 -17.45 -28.93
N ARG A 410 -36.95 -18.30 -28.10
CA ARG A 410 -37.43 -19.67 -27.83
C ARG A 410 -38.49 -19.75 -26.72
N GLU A 411 -38.90 -18.60 -26.17
CA GLU A 411 -39.84 -18.51 -25.05
C GLU A 411 -39.38 -19.28 -23.79
N GLN A 412 -38.06 -19.48 -23.63
CA GLN A 412 -37.46 -20.17 -22.47
C GLN A 412 -37.31 -19.21 -21.28
N ASN A 413 -38.45 -18.70 -20.79
CA ASN A 413 -38.48 -17.61 -19.81
C ASN A 413 -37.72 -17.93 -18.51
N THR A 414 -37.78 -19.17 -18.02
CA THR A 414 -37.06 -19.58 -16.80
C THR A 414 -35.55 -19.53 -17.00
N GLU A 415 -35.05 -20.05 -18.12
CA GLU A 415 -33.62 -20.07 -18.45
C GLU A 415 -33.11 -18.66 -18.73
N LEU A 416 -33.90 -17.83 -19.42
CA LEU A 416 -33.59 -16.42 -19.65
C LEU A 416 -33.43 -15.67 -18.32
N VAL A 417 -34.38 -15.83 -17.39
CA VAL A 417 -34.29 -15.18 -16.07
C VAL A 417 -33.07 -15.67 -15.30
N GLN A 418 -32.80 -16.97 -15.28
CA GLN A 418 -31.61 -17.52 -14.63
C GLN A 418 -30.32 -16.96 -15.24
N TYR A 419 -30.26 -16.86 -16.57
CA TYR A 419 -29.12 -16.30 -17.27
C TYR A 419 -28.91 -14.81 -16.93
N LEU A 420 -29.97 -14.00 -16.97
CA LEU A 420 -29.91 -12.58 -16.64
C LEU A 420 -29.53 -12.33 -15.17
N LEU A 421 -30.05 -13.13 -14.24
CA LEU A 421 -29.68 -13.04 -12.83
C LEU A 421 -28.19 -13.34 -12.63
N LYS A 422 -27.68 -14.40 -13.26
CA LYS A 422 -26.25 -14.73 -13.21
C LYS A 422 -25.38 -13.66 -13.87
N THR A 423 -25.82 -13.07 -14.98
CA THR A 423 -25.14 -11.93 -15.60
C THR A 423 -25.09 -10.74 -14.65
N SER A 424 -26.18 -10.44 -13.94
CA SER A 424 -26.22 -9.38 -12.92
C SER A 424 -25.25 -9.66 -11.78
N GLU A 425 -25.23 -10.89 -11.25
CA GLU A 425 -24.31 -11.30 -10.20
C GLU A 425 -22.84 -11.12 -10.61
N GLN A 426 -22.50 -11.48 -11.86
CA GLN A 426 -21.15 -11.27 -12.41
C GLN A 426 -20.81 -9.78 -12.51
N LEU A 427 -21.74 -8.93 -12.94
CA LEU A 427 -21.53 -7.48 -12.98
C LEU A 427 -21.36 -6.87 -11.59
N GLU A 428 -22.19 -7.28 -10.63
CA GLU A 428 -22.16 -6.81 -9.24
C GLU A 428 -20.86 -7.20 -8.53
N SER A 429 -20.37 -8.41 -8.78
CA SER A 429 -19.13 -8.91 -8.18
C SER A 429 -17.91 -8.03 -8.47
N VAL A 430 -17.90 -7.27 -9.57
CA VAL A 430 -16.79 -6.38 -9.92
C VAL A 430 -16.63 -5.27 -8.89
N GLN A 431 -17.70 -4.84 -8.22
CA GLN A 431 -17.63 -3.83 -7.17
C GLN A 431 -16.75 -4.28 -5.99
N GLU A 432 -16.88 -5.54 -5.58
CA GLU A 432 -16.05 -6.11 -4.51
C GLU A 432 -14.56 -6.00 -4.86
N TYR A 433 -14.20 -6.28 -6.12
CA TYR A 433 -12.82 -6.16 -6.58
C TYR A 433 -12.32 -4.72 -6.65
N LYS A 434 -13.19 -3.73 -6.86
CA LYS A 434 -12.82 -2.32 -6.75
C LYS A 434 -12.51 -1.94 -5.31
N GLU A 435 -13.39 -2.30 -4.38
CA GLU A 435 -13.19 -2.03 -2.95
C GLU A 435 -11.91 -2.69 -2.42
N ARG A 436 -11.68 -3.96 -2.77
CA ARG A 436 -10.45 -4.68 -2.41
C ARG A 436 -9.21 -4.05 -3.03
N PHE A 437 -9.30 -3.53 -4.26
CA PHE A 437 -8.19 -2.81 -4.87
C PHE A 437 -7.91 -1.46 -4.19
N ASN A 438 -8.95 -0.76 -3.74
CA ASN A 438 -8.81 0.44 -2.92
C ASN A 438 -8.10 0.13 -1.59
N GLN A 439 -8.39 -1.01 -0.96
CA GLN A 439 -7.67 -1.48 0.23
C GLN A 439 -6.19 -1.75 -0.07
N VAL A 440 -5.88 -2.43 -1.18
CA VAL A 440 -4.50 -2.69 -1.63
C VAL A 440 -3.73 -1.38 -1.81
N THR A 441 -4.33 -0.41 -2.51
CA THR A 441 -3.66 0.85 -2.81
C THR A 441 -3.54 1.76 -1.58
N ALA A 442 -4.55 1.79 -0.71
CA ALA A 442 -4.48 2.47 0.58
C ALA A 442 -3.38 1.90 1.49
N ALA A 443 -3.22 0.57 1.53
CA ALA A 443 -2.13 -0.07 2.26
C ALA A 443 -0.77 0.33 1.70
N ALA A 444 -0.61 0.35 0.37
CA ALA A 444 0.62 0.78 -0.29
C ALA A 444 0.97 2.24 0.03
N LEU A 445 0.00 3.15 -0.03
CA LEU A 445 0.19 4.55 0.33
C LEU A 445 0.62 4.70 1.80
N THR A 446 -0.06 4.00 2.71
CA THR A 446 0.26 3.99 4.14
C THR A 446 1.69 3.51 4.38
N PHE A 447 2.10 2.43 3.70
CA PHE A 447 3.48 1.93 3.77
C PHE A 447 4.49 2.96 3.28
N TYR A 448 4.24 3.61 2.15
CA TYR A 448 5.15 4.63 1.63
C TYR A 448 5.31 5.81 2.60
N ASP A 449 4.21 6.28 3.19
CA ASP A 449 4.23 7.35 4.21
C ASP A 449 5.05 6.93 5.46
N ARG A 450 4.79 5.72 5.98
CA ARG A 450 5.54 5.17 7.12
C ARG A 450 7.02 4.98 6.80
N PHE A 451 7.33 4.51 5.60
CA PHE A 451 8.72 4.32 5.16
C PHE A 451 9.45 5.67 5.10
N ASP A 452 8.85 6.68 4.47
CA ASP A 452 9.40 8.03 4.36
C ASP A 452 9.63 8.65 5.77
N ARG A 453 8.67 8.50 6.68
CA ARG A 453 8.81 8.93 8.09
C ARG A 453 9.93 8.19 8.81
N SER A 454 10.07 6.88 8.62
CA SER A 454 11.08 6.04 9.30
C SER A 454 12.52 6.42 8.96
N ILE A 455 12.72 7.13 7.85
CA ILE A 455 14.04 7.59 7.38
C ILE A 455 14.14 9.11 7.44
N ALA A 456 13.24 9.79 8.14
CA ALA A 456 13.34 11.23 8.34
C ALA A 456 14.50 11.56 9.30
N PRO A 457 15.22 12.69 9.12
CA PRO A 457 16.41 13.01 9.93
C PRO A 457 16.20 12.94 11.44
N GLU A 458 15.01 13.28 11.92
CA GLU A 458 14.58 13.23 13.32
C GLU A 458 14.46 11.80 13.89
N GLN A 459 14.34 10.78 13.03
CA GLN A 459 14.29 9.37 13.44
C GLN A 459 15.69 8.76 13.62
N ASN A 460 16.76 9.50 13.32
CA ASN A 460 18.12 8.99 13.46
C ASN A 460 18.42 8.62 14.93
N PRO A 461 18.61 7.32 15.25
CA PRO A 461 18.71 6.87 16.63
C PRO A 461 20.12 7.04 17.21
N PHE A 462 21.13 7.30 16.36
CA PHE A 462 22.53 7.31 16.77
C PHE A 462 22.90 8.59 17.48
N SER A 463 23.71 8.50 18.54
CA SER A 463 24.24 9.67 19.24
C SER A 463 25.57 10.17 18.67
N ASP A 464 26.42 9.27 18.17
CA ASP A 464 27.74 9.59 17.60
C ASP A 464 27.66 10.31 16.24
N SER A 465 28.51 11.31 16.03
CA SER A 465 28.47 12.13 14.80
C SER A 465 28.83 11.36 13.53
N ALA A 466 29.77 10.42 13.59
CA ALA A 466 30.17 9.62 12.43
C ALA A 466 29.07 8.62 12.06
N ASP A 467 28.43 8.02 13.07
CA ASP A 467 27.32 7.10 12.85
C ASP A 467 26.06 7.82 12.37
N LYS A 468 25.76 9.02 12.89
CA LYS A 468 24.70 9.88 12.37
C LYS A 468 24.89 10.19 10.88
N ALA A 469 26.12 10.54 10.49
CA ALA A 469 26.44 10.83 9.10
C ALA A 469 26.35 9.57 8.20
N ALA A 470 26.79 8.42 8.70
CA ALA A 470 26.63 7.14 8.01
C ALA A 470 25.15 6.81 7.80
N TRP A 471 24.34 6.88 8.85
CA TRP A 471 22.89 6.64 8.79
C TRP A 471 22.22 7.55 7.76
N GLU A 472 22.50 8.86 7.78
CA GLU A 472 21.90 9.83 6.85
C GLU A 472 22.32 9.54 5.38
N ASN A 473 23.54 9.07 5.14
CA ASN A 473 23.96 8.64 3.81
C ASN A 473 23.20 7.40 3.32
N HIS A 474 22.91 6.45 4.22
CA HIS A 474 22.06 5.31 3.88
C HIS A 474 20.59 5.73 3.70
N ALA A 475 20.07 6.61 4.56
CA ALA A 475 18.72 7.17 4.46
C ALA A 475 18.50 7.86 3.11
N LYS A 476 19.48 8.65 2.61
CA LYS A 476 19.40 9.26 1.27
C LYS A 476 19.24 8.23 0.15
N LYS A 477 19.95 7.10 0.23
CA LYS A 477 19.81 6.00 -0.75
C LYS A 477 18.44 5.34 -0.66
N ALA A 478 17.97 5.06 0.56
CA ALA A 478 16.64 4.53 0.80
C ALA A 478 15.53 5.47 0.28
N ARG A 479 15.65 6.78 0.50
CA ARG A 479 14.73 7.82 -0.01
C ARG A 479 14.70 7.85 -1.54
N ALA A 480 15.84 7.76 -2.21
CA ALA A 480 15.88 7.72 -3.68
C ALA A 480 15.18 6.46 -4.22
N TYR A 481 15.45 5.32 -3.60
CA TYR A 481 14.89 4.04 -4.01
C TYR A 481 13.37 3.96 -3.79
N ILE A 482 12.88 4.40 -2.61
CA ILE A 482 11.44 4.38 -2.33
C ILE A 482 10.69 5.36 -3.23
N LYS A 483 11.31 6.48 -3.60
CA LYS A 483 10.76 7.42 -4.57
C LYS A 483 10.53 6.75 -5.93
N GLU A 484 11.51 6.01 -6.46
CA GLU A 484 11.34 5.25 -7.70
C GLU A 484 10.22 4.22 -7.61
N SER A 485 10.13 3.50 -6.48
CA SER A 485 9.03 2.56 -6.22
C SER A 485 7.66 3.25 -6.20
N LYS A 486 7.55 4.40 -5.54
CA LYS A 486 6.34 5.23 -5.45
C LYS A 486 5.94 5.79 -6.81
N GLU A 487 6.90 6.21 -7.63
CA GLU A 487 6.65 6.65 -9.01
C GLU A 487 6.16 5.49 -9.89
N ALA A 488 6.76 4.31 -9.76
CA ALA A 488 6.30 3.11 -10.47
C ALA A 488 4.88 2.68 -10.04
N PHE A 489 4.59 2.74 -8.73
CA PHE A 489 3.24 2.53 -8.20
C PHE A 489 2.25 3.56 -8.75
N SER A 490 2.61 4.84 -8.71
CA SER A 490 1.78 5.93 -9.21
C SER A 490 1.50 5.76 -10.71
N LYS A 491 2.51 5.43 -11.52
CA LYS A 491 2.33 5.16 -12.96
C LYS A 491 1.52 3.90 -13.27
N ALA A 492 1.57 2.91 -12.39
CA ALA A 492 0.74 1.71 -12.52
C ALA A 492 -0.72 1.97 -12.12
N TYR A 493 -1.03 3.11 -11.53
CA TYR A 493 -2.32 3.39 -10.90
C TYR A 493 -3.02 4.66 -11.46
N LEU A 494 -2.25 5.71 -11.79
CA LEU A 494 -2.63 7.02 -12.38
C LEU A 494 -2.18 7.08 -13.84
#